data_AF-A0A661L1G3-F1
#
_entry.id   AF-A0A661L1G3-F1
#
_cell.length_a   1.000
_cell.length_b   1.000
_cell.length_c   1.000
_cell.angle_alpha   90.00
_cell.angle_beta   90.00
_cell.angle_gamma   90.00
#
_symmetry.space_group_name_H-M   'P 1'
#
loop_
_entity.id
_entity.type
_entity.pdbx_description
1 polymer ?
#
loop_
_entity_poly.entity_id
_entity_poly.type
_entity_poly.pdbx_seq_one_letter_code
_entity_poly.pdbx_strand_id
1 'polypeptide(L)' 'MSKENKQFDLEDRLIDFAVRVIRTAESLPKTKVGRHIAGQLVRCGTSPAANYGEAQSAESRSDFIHKIKICLKELR' A
#
# COMPACT_ATOMS: atom_id res chain seq x y z
N MET A 1 -14.73 19.15 -26.01
CA MET A 1 -13.52 18.95 -25.17
C MET A 1 -13.48 17.50 -24.76
N SER A 2 -12.63 16.72 -25.39
CA SER A 2 -12.36 15.31 -25.04
C SER A 2 -12.03 15.23 -23.55
N LYS A 3 -12.80 14.43 -22.79
CA LYS A 3 -12.41 14.04 -21.44
C LYS A 3 -11.06 13.34 -21.59
N GLU A 4 -9.98 13.98 -21.11
CA GLU A 4 -8.71 13.28 -20.92
C GLU A 4 -9.01 12.02 -20.13
N ASN A 5 -8.61 10.87 -20.68
CA ASN A 5 -8.77 9.58 -20.06
C ASN A 5 -7.85 9.56 -18.84
N LYS A 6 -8.34 10.01 -17.68
CA LYS A 6 -7.60 9.92 -16.42
C LYS A 6 -7.34 8.45 -16.14
N GLN A 7 -6.10 8.03 -16.33
CA GLN A 7 -5.66 6.69 -15.96
C GLN A 7 -5.64 6.61 -14.43
N PHE A 8 -6.45 5.73 -13.88
CA PHE A 8 -6.46 5.42 -12.45
C PHE A 8 -5.45 4.29 -12.21
N ASP A 9 -4.20 4.65 -11.94
CA ASP A 9 -3.05 3.73 -11.79
C ASP A 9 -2.65 3.49 -10.33
N LEU A 10 -3.52 3.85 -9.38
CA LEU A 10 -3.18 3.82 -7.96
C LEU A 10 -2.88 2.39 -7.48
N GLU A 11 -3.58 1.38 -7.99
CA GLU A 11 -3.31 -0.03 -7.70
C GLU A 11 -1.88 -0.41 -8.06
N ASP A 12 -1.51 -0.18 -9.31
CA ASP A 12 -0.17 -0.48 -9.84
C ASP A 12 0.91 0.24 -9.02
N ARG A 13 0.68 1.52 -8.70
CA ARG A 13 1.61 2.31 -7.88
C ARG A 13 1.77 1.76 -6.46
N LEU A 14 0.70 1.25 -5.85
CA LEU A 14 0.75 0.65 -4.52
C LEU A 14 1.43 -0.72 -4.56
N ILE A 15 1.23 -1.51 -5.61
CA ILE A 15 1.95 -2.77 -5.85
C ILE A 15 3.45 -2.50 -6.02
N ASP A 16 3.82 -1.54 -6.87
CA ASP A 16 5.21 -1.14 -7.08
C ASP A 16 5.86 -0.59 -5.79
N PHE A 17 5.09 0.12 -4.98
CA PHE A 17 5.54 0.55 -3.66
C PHE A 17 5.80 -0.63 -2.72
N ALA A 18 4.86 -1.59 -2.63
CA ALA A 18 5.01 -2.80 -1.83
C ALA A 18 6.25 -3.62 -2.23
N VAL A 19 6.50 -3.78 -3.53
CA VAL A 19 7.70 -4.47 -4.05
C VAL A 19 8.99 -3.75 -3.62
N ARG A 20 9.03 -2.41 -3.69
CA ARG A 20 10.19 -1.62 -3.24
C ARG A 20 10.42 -1.76 -1.74
N VAL A 21 9.35 -1.78 -0.93
CA VAL A 21 9.45 -2.00 0.52
C VAL A 21 10.02 -3.39 0.82
N ILE A 22 9.53 -4.44 0.15
CA ILE A 22 10.04 -5.81 0.33
C ILE A 22 11.54 -5.87 0.02
N ARG A 23 11.96 -5.35 -1.13
CA ARG A 23 13.39 -5.31 -1.51
C ARG A 23 14.23 -4.55 -0.47
N THR A 24 13.70 -3.46 0.07
CA THR A 24 14.37 -2.68 1.12
C THR A 24 14.50 -3.49 2.41
N ALA A 25 13.42 -4.16 2.83
CA ALA A 25 13.40 -5.00 4.01
C ALA A 25 14.38 -6.19 3.89
N GLU A 26 14.48 -6.80 2.71
CA GLU A 26 15.43 -7.89 2.42
C GLU A 26 16.89 -7.44 2.46
N SER A 27 17.17 -6.16 2.15
CA SER A 27 18.51 -5.59 2.22
C SER A 27 19.02 -5.30 3.64
N LEU A 28 18.13 -5.35 4.64
CA LEU A 28 18.49 -5.05 6.03
C LEU A 28 19.39 -6.14 6.64
N PRO A 29 20.33 -5.78 7.53
CA PRO A 29 21.17 -6.75 8.21
C PRO A 29 20.34 -7.80 8.98
N LYS A 30 20.79 -9.06 8.97
CA LYS A 30 20.13 -10.18 9.68
C LYS A 30 20.33 -10.16 11.20
N THR A 31 20.45 -8.97 11.80
CA THR A 31 20.50 -8.76 13.25
C THR A 31 19.09 -8.79 13.84
N LYS A 32 18.98 -8.88 15.18
CA LYS A 32 17.67 -8.82 15.87
C LYS A 32 16.92 -7.52 15.53
N VAL A 33 17.62 -6.40 15.52
CA VAL A 33 17.06 -5.07 15.18
C VAL A 33 16.68 -5.02 13.71
N GLY A 34 17.55 -5.48 12.80
CA GLY A 34 17.26 -5.48 11.36
C GLY A 34 16.04 -6.33 11.01
N ARG A 35 15.90 -7.52 11.60
CA ARG A 35 14.70 -8.36 11.43
C ARG A 35 13.43 -7.69 11.98
N HIS A 36 13.54 -7.02 13.14
CA HIS A 36 12.41 -6.32 13.72
C HIS A 36 11.92 -5.18 12.80
N ILE A 37 12.83 -4.34 12.32
CA ILE A 37 12.52 -3.25 11.39
C ILE A 37 12.01 -3.79 10.06
N ALA A 38 12.65 -4.81 9.48
CA ALA A 38 12.20 -5.46 8.25
C ALA A 38 10.74 -5.95 8.36
N GLY A 39 10.39 -6.60 9.47
CA GLY A 39 9.03 -7.05 9.73
C GLY A 39 8.02 -5.89 9.85
N GLN A 40 8.40 -4.78 10.49
CA GLN A 40 7.54 -3.59 10.54
C GLN A 40 7.34 -2.99 9.16
N LEU A 41 8.42 -2.82 8.38
CA LEU A 41 8.39 -2.27 7.02
C LEU A 41 7.50 -3.10 6.10
N VAL A 42 7.69 -4.42 6.06
CA VAL A 42 6.85 -5.29 5.23
C VAL A 42 5.37 -5.12 5.61
N ARG A 43 5.04 -5.15 6.91
CA ARG A 43 3.65 -5.05 7.35
C ARG A 43 3.00 -3.73 6.94
N CYS A 44 3.62 -2.58 7.21
CA CYS A 44 3.01 -1.28 6.90
C CYS A 44 3.13 -0.91 5.42
N GLY A 45 4.16 -1.38 4.71
CA GLY A 45 4.38 -1.00 3.32
C GLY A 45 3.62 -1.85 2.30
N THR A 46 3.20 -3.07 2.65
CA THR A 46 2.38 -3.92 1.76
C THR A 46 0.88 -3.80 2.05
N SER A 47 0.48 -3.41 3.28
CA SER A 47 -0.93 -3.27 3.66
C SER A 47 -1.73 -2.29 2.79
N PRO A 48 -1.19 -1.18 2.24
CA PRO A 48 -1.97 -0.25 1.43
C PRO A 48 -2.47 -0.86 0.12
N ALA A 49 -1.69 -1.74 -0.53
CA ALA A 49 -2.10 -2.40 -1.76
C ALA A 49 -3.30 -3.33 -1.53
N ALA A 50 -3.26 -4.13 -0.45
CA ALA A 50 -4.37 -5.01 -0.06
C ALA A 50 -5.63 -4.21 0.34
N ASN A 51 -5.47 -3.19 1.20
CA ASN A 51 -6.58 -2.32 1.62
C ASN A 51 -7.20 -1.57 0.43
N TYR A 52 -6.41 -1.22 -0.59
CA TYR A 52 -6.91 -0.60 -1.80
C TYR A 52 -7.74 -1.57 -2.66
N GLY A 53 -7.31 -2.82 -2.78
CA GLY A 53 -8.11 -3.88 -3.42
C GLY A 53 -9.45 -4.09 -2.72
N GLU A 54 -9.47 -4.07 -1.39
CA GLU A 54 -10.73 -4.10 -0.62
C GLU A 54 -11.59 -2.84 -0.84
N ALA A 55 -10.96 -1.67 -1.04
CA ALA A 55 -11.66 -0.44 -1.35
C ALA A 55 -12.33 -0.52 -2.73
N GLN A 56 -11.69 -1.13 -3.73
CA GLN A 56 -12.29 -1.33 -5.05
C GLN A 56 -13.56 -2.19 -4.98
N SER A 57 -13.65 -3.10 -4.01
CA SER A 57 -14.84 -3.94 -3.75
C SER A 57 -15.78 -3.37 -2.69
N ALA A 58 -15.72 -2.06 -2.41
CA ALA A 58 -16.52 -1.43 -1.37
C ALA A 58 -18.03 -1.47 -1.66
N GLU A 59 -18.82 -1.75 -0.63
CA GLU A 59 -20.29 -1.87 -0.72
C GLU A 59 -20.99 -0.51 -0.80
N SER A 60 -20.29 0.57 -0.45
CA SER A 60 -20.81 1.94 -0.52
C SER A 60 -19.68 2.97 -0.67
N ARG A 61 -20.05 4.20 -1.03
CA ARG A 61 -19.09 5.32 -1.07
C ARG A 61 -18.47 5.63 0.30
N SER A 62 -19.23 5.44 1.38
CA SER A 62 -18.71 5.65 2.74
C SER A 62 -17.65 4.60 3.10
N ASP A 63 -17.93 3.33 2.76
CA ASP A 63 -16.99 2.21 2.94
C ASP A 63 -15.71 2.42 2.11
N PHE A 64 -15.85 2.83 0.84
CA PHE A 64 -14.71 3.19 0.00
C PHE A 64 -13.81 4.24 0.67
N ILE A 65 -14.40 5.36 1.13
CA ILE A 65 -13.63 6.43 1.78
C ILE A 65 -12.97 5.93 3.07
N HIS A 66 -13.65 5.08 3.84
CA HIS A 66 -13.10 4.50 5.07
C HIS A 66 -11.86 3.65 4.77
N LYS A 67 -11.93 2.74 3.79
CA LYS A 67 -10.80 1.87 3.38
C LYS A 67 -9.63 2.66 2.79
N ILE A 68 -9.90 3.71 2.02
CA ILE A 68 -8.85 4.65 1.56
C ILE A 68 -8.19 5.39 2.73
N LYS A 69 -8.94 5.77 3.76
CA LYS A 69 -8.34 6.36 4.98
C LYS A 69 -7.46 5.38 5.73
N ILE A 70 -7.77 4.08 5.73
CA ILE A 70 -6.88 3.05 6.27
C ILE A 70 -5.57 3.03 5.47
N CYS A 71 -5.62 2.98 4.14
CA CYS A 71 -4.44 3.04 3.28
C CYS A 71 -3.55 4.26 3.62
N LEU A 72 -4.16 5.43 3.81
CA LEU A 72 -3.44 6.67 4.15
C LEU A 72 -2.76 6.60 5.53
N LYS A 73 -3.36 5.92 6.52
CA LYS A 73 -2.76 5.77 7.85
C LYS A 73 -1.52 4.89 7.82
N GLU A 74 -1.50 3.87 6.98
CA GLU A 74 -0.36 2.95 6.84
C GLU A 74 0.83 3.60 6.10
N LEU A 75 0.54 4.58 5.23
CA LEU A 75 1.53 5.32 4.43
C LEU A 75 2.10 6.59 5.11
N ARG A 76 1.57 6.99 6.28
CA ARG A 76 1.99 8.19 7.02
C ARG A 76 2.88 7.85 8.19
#